data_AF-A0A920G9T3-F1
#
_entry.id   AF-A0A920G9T3-F1
#
_cell.length_a   1.000
_cell.length_b   1.000
_cell.length_c   1.000
_cell.angle_alpha   90.00
_cell.angle_beta   90.00
_cell.angle_gamma   90.00
#
_symmetry.space_group_name_H-M   'P 1'
#
loop_
_entity.id
_entity.type
_entity.pdbx_description
1 polymer ?
#
loop_
_entity_poly.entity_id
_entity_poly.type
_entity_poly.pdbx_seq_one_letter_code
_entity_poly.pdbx_strand_id
1 'polypeptide(L)'
;MEVKDNIILISDRLFRRFGIRGVTIDDICSEGGISKKTVYLYFKDKHSVAKSSIDFYHNNLFSQIKEIVDDSSNSIESLIMISRKFRETLYDTTPLFIHDLKKYHPDLYEMTQDYKEKLFNKTLQNILSTGKVEGYIRKEINEEIITRLRIEMIESGFNQDIFPLKRFDFREIQNVSFDLFIRGIVTKEGLLMYDTIIKKMK
;
A
#
# COMPACT_ATOMS: atom_id res chain seq x y z
N MET A 1 15.96 10.64 -14.92
CA MET A 1 15.83 10.15 -13.54
C MET A 1 17.18 10.30 -12.88
N GLU A 2 17.27 10.96 -11.72
CA GLU A 2 18.56 11.17 -11.06
C GLU A 2 19.15 9.84 -10.56
N VAL A 3 20.47 9.73 -10.48
CA VAL A 3 21.17 8.52 -10.02
C VAL A 3 20.69 8.09 -8.62
N LYS A 4 20.42 9.07 -7.75
CA LYS A 4 19.89 8.85 -6.41
C LYS A 4 18.51 8.17 -6.45
N ASP A 5 17.60 8.64 -7.29
CA ASP A 5 16.26 8.07 -7.43
C ASP A 5 16.31 6.63 -7.95
N ASN A 6 17.22 6.35 -8.88
CA ASN A 6 17.43 4.99 -9.38
C ASN A 6 17.89 4.03 -8.27
N ILE A 7 18.82 4.47 -7.41
CA ILE A 7 19.25 3.69 -6.24
C ILE A 7 18.05 3.40 -5.33
N ILE A 8 17.23 4.42 -5.04
CA ILE A 8 16.06 4.33 -4.16
C ILE A 8 15.04 3.31 -4.70
N LEU A 9 14.71 3.39 -5.99
CA LEU A 9 13.75 2.51 -6.67
C LEU A 9 14.21 1.05 -6.68
N ILE A 10 15.47 0.82 -7.04
CA ILE A 10 16.06 -0.52 -7.03
C ILE A 10 16.05 -1.10 -5.62
N SER A 11 16.42 -0.28 -4.65
CA SER A 11 16.50 -0.69 -3.24
C SER A 11 15.11 -1.02 -2.68
N ASP A 12 14.08 -0.21 -2.94
CA ASP A 12 12.70 -0.50 -2.51
C ASP A 12 12.23 -1.86 -3.03
N ARG A 13 12.43 -2.11 -4.33
CA ARG A 13 12.07 -3.39 -4.97
C ARG A 13 12.81 -4.57 -4.36
N LEU A 14 14.13 -4.45 -4.14
CA LEU A 14 14.93 -5.52 -3.53
C LEU A 14 14.50 -5.76 -2.07
N PHE A 15 14.32 -4.71 -1.27
CA PHE A 15 13.91 -4.84 0.13
C PHE A 15 12.53 -5.48 0.27
N ARG A 16 11.55 -5.10 -0.56
CA ARG A 16 10.22 -5.71 -0.54
C ARG A 16 10.25 -7.21 -0.82
N ARG A 17 11.08 -7.61 -1.79
CA ARG A 17 11.16 -9.00 -2.26
C ARG A 17 12.01 -9.91 -1.36
N PHE A 18 13.09 -9.40 -0.79
CA PHE A 18 14.09 -10.21 -0.10
C PHE A 18 14.27 -9.85 1.39
N GLY A 19 13.49 -8.89 1.89
CA GLY A 19 13.66 -8.33 3.24
C GLY A 19 14.81 -7.32 3.31
N ILE A 20 14.79 -6.46 4.32
CA ILE A 20 15.84 -5.44 4.50
C ILE A 20 17.16 -6.11 4.90
N ARG A 21 17.11 -7.20 5.67
CA ARG A 21 18.31 -7.93 6.09
C ARG A 21 18.93 -8.74 4.96
N GLY A 22 18.10 -9.33 4.10
CA GLY A 22 18.53 -10.18 3.00
C GLY A 22 19.24 -9.44 1.86
N VAL A 23 19.11 -8.11 1.81
CA VAL A 23 19.71 -7.26 0.78
C VAL A 23 20.98 -6.58 1.28
N THR A 24 22.03 -6.62 0.47
CA THR A 24 23.30 -5.92 0.69
C THR A 24 23.43 -4.71 -0.25
N ILE A 25 24.40 -3.84 0.03
CA ILE A 25 24.74 -2.76 -0.91
C ILE A 25 25.31 -3.33 -2.22
N ASP A 26 25.98 -4.48 -2.17
CA ASP A 26 26.47 -5.16 -3.39
C ASP A 26 25.31 -5.59 -4.29
N ASP A 27 24.22 -6.11 -3.73
CA ASP A 27 23.05 -6.50 -4.51
C ASP A 27 22.42 -5.29 -5.21
N ILE A 28 22.31 -4.16 -4.50
CA ILE A 28 21.82 -2.88 -5.07
C ILE A 28 22.76 -2.39 -6.18
N CYS A 29 24.07 -2.49 -5.97
CA CYS A 29 25.07 -2.10 -6.97
C CYS A 29 24.99 -2.97 -8.22
N SER A 30 24.87 -4.29 -8.04
CA SER A 30 24.77 -5.27 -9.12
C SER A 30 23.50 -5.05 -9.95
N GLU A 31 22.35 -4.86 -9.29
CA GLU A 31 21.08 -4.62 -9.96
C GLU A 31 21.05 -3.25 -10.69
N GLY A 32 21.72 -2.24 -10.13
CA GLY A 32 21.76 -0.90 -10.70
C GLY A 32 22.88 -0.65 -11.70
N GLY A 33 23.81 -1.57 -11.88
CA GLY A 33 25.00 -1.35 -12.72
C GLY A 33 25.88 -0.20 -12.20
N ILE A 34 25.93 0.00 -10.88
CA ILE A 34 26.66 1.11 -10.23
C ILE A 34 27.70 0.59 -9.23
N SER A 35 28.64 1.45 -8.84
CA SER A 35 29.64 1.10 -7.83
C SER A 35 29.16 1.40 -6.41
N LYS A 36 29.73 0.73 -5.40
CA LYS A 36 29.56 1.10 -3.99
C LYS A 36 29.87 2.57 -3.73
N LYS A 37 30.95 3.08 -4.37
CA LYS A 37 31.33 4.49 -4.26
C LYS A 37 30.18 5.39 -4.70
N THR A 38 29.46 5.03 -5.77
CA THR A 38 28.29 5.76 -6.25
C THR A 38 27.16 5.76 -5.22
N VAL A 39 26.85 4.63 -4.59
CA VAL A 39 25.83 4.57 -3.53
C VAL A 39 26.21 5.46 -2.34
N TYR A 40 27.47 5.36 -1.89
CA TYR A 40 27.96 6.11 -0.73
C TYR A 40 28.15 7.62 -0.98
N LEU A 41 28.05 8.10 -2.23
CA LEU A 41 27.94 9.54 -2.51
C LEU A 41 26.62 10.13 -2.01
N TYR A 42 25.55 9.32 -1.98
CA TYR A 42 24.20 9.78 -1.65
C TYR A 42 23.70 9.27 -0.30
N PHE A 43 24.22 8.14 0.17
CA PHE A 43 23.73 7.45 1.36
C PHE A 43 24.88 7.10 2.29
N LYS A 44 24.71 7.34 3.59
CA LYS A 44 25.74 7.06 4.60
C LYS A 44 25.94 5.55 4.80
N ASP A 45 24.84 4.81 4.79
CA ASP A 45 24.76 3.39 5.11
C ASP A 45 23.49 2.76 4.51
N LYS A 46 23.37 1.42 4.59
CA LYS A 46 22.19 0.69 4.13
C LYS A 46 20.90 1.16 4.81
N HIS A 47 20.99 1.59 6.06
CA HIS A 47 19.84 2.08 6.81
C HIS A 47 19.26 3.36 6.17
N SER A 48 20.12 4.31 5.80
CA SER A 48 19.73 5.54 5.10
C SER A 48 19.16 5.28 3.70
N VAL A 49 19.62 4.22 3.01
CA VAL A 49 19.00 3.75 1.76
C VAL A 49 17.59 3.23 2.04
N ALA A 50 17.43 2.32 3.00
CA ALA A 50 16.13 1.74 3.37
C ALA A 50 15.12 2.81 3.79
N LYS A 51 15.54 3.78 4.62
CA LYS A 51 14.72 4.92 5.00
C LYS A 51 14.24 5.70 3.77
N SER A 52 15.18 6.08 2.89
CA SER A 52 14.85 6.87 1.70
C SER A 52 13.94 6.12 0.72
N SER A 53 14.10 4.79 0.61
CA SER A 53 13.20 3.91 -0.15
C SER A 53 11.78 3.91 0.40
N ILE A 54 11.60 3.81 1.72
CA ILE A 54 10.29 3.84 2.37
C ILE A 54 9.64 5.22 2.23
N ASP A 55 10.39 6.30 2.48
CA ASP A 55 9.94 7.68 2.29
C ASP A 55 9.45 7.91 0.85
N PHE A 56 10.27 7.54 -0.13
CA PHE A 56 9.95 7.68 -1.55
C PHE A 56 8.69 6.90 -1.91
N TYR A 57 8.60 5.65 -1.46
CA TYR A 57 7.45 4.79 -1.71
C TYR A 57 6.14 5.42 -1.21
N HIS A 58 6.12 5.88 0.05
CA HIS A 58 4.90 6.43 0.63
C HIS A 58 4.50 7.77 0.02
N ASN A 59 5.47 8.63 -0.30
CA ASN A 59 5.19 9.89 -0.99
C ASN A 59 4.64 9.66 -2.40
N ASN A 60 5.21 8.71 -3.15
CA ASN A 60 4.71 8.34 -4.47
C ASN A 60 3.31 7.72 -4.40
N LEU A 61 3.08 6.82 -3.45
CA LEU A 61 1.77 6.23 -3.21
C LEU A 61 0.73 7.30 -2.83
N PHE A 62 1.12 8.31 -2.03
CA PHE A 62 0.24 9.42 -1.70
C PHE A 62 -0.17 10.23 -2.93
N SER A 63 0.79 10.62 -3.77
CA SER A 63 0.50 11.36 -5.01
C SER A 63 -0.47 10.59 -5.89
N GLN A 64 -0.21 9.29 -6.08
CA GLN A 64 -1.05 8.43 -6.92
C GLN A 64 -2.44 8.22 -6.33
N ILE A 65 -2.57 8.08 -5.01
CA ILE A 65 -3.88 8.00 -4.36
C ILE A 65 -4.65 9.31 -4.54
N LYS A 66 -3.97 10.46 -4.41
CA LYS A 66 -4.59 11.76 -4.61
C LYS A 66 -5.09 11.92 -6.05
N GLU A 67 -4.26 11.60 -7.03
CA GLU A 67 -4.62 11.59 -8.46
C GLU A 67 -5.84 10.69 -8.72
N ILE A 68 -5.86 9.47 -8.15
CA ILE A 68 -7.00 8.57 -8.26
C ILE A 68 -8.28 9.21 -7.72
N VAL A 69 -8.21 9.88 -6.56
CA VAL A 69 -9.39 10.55 -5.97
C VAL A 69 -9.85 11.70 -6.85
N ASP A 70 -8.92 12.52 -7.35
CA ASP A 70 -9.22 13.68 -8.20
C ASP A 70 -9.81 13.27 -9.56
N ASP A 71 -9.37 12.13 -10.13
CA ASP A 71 -9.83 11.61 -11.42
C ASP A 71 -11.10 10.74 -11.33
N SER A 72 -11.49 10.32 -10.11
CA SER A 72 -12.67 9.48 -9.91
C SER A 72 -13.96 10.28 -10.05
N SER A 73 -14.96 9.71 -10.72
CA SER A 73 -16.28 10.33 -10.86
C SER A 73 -17.12 10.32 -9.58
N ASN A 74 -16.84 9.38 -8.66
CA ASN A 74 -17.54 9.21 -7.40
C ASN A 74 -16.74 8.38 -6.39
N SER A 75 -17.20 8.35 -5.13
CA SER A 75 -16.54 7.61 -4.04
C SER A 75 -16.38 6.11 -4.28
N ILE A 76 -17.32 5.46 -4.97
CA ILE A 76 -17.25 4.01 -5.26
C ILE A 76 -16.11 3.73 -6.25
N GLU A 77 -15.97 4.56 -7.28
CA GLU A 77 -14.85 4.48 -8.21
C GLU A 77 -13.51 4.71 -7.50
N SER A 78 -13.42 5.73 -6.63
CA SER A 78 -12.21 5.97 -5.83
C SER A 78 -11.82 4.76 -4.99
N LEU A 79 -12.78 4.15 -4.28
CA LEU A 79 -12.53 2.96 -3.46
C LEU A 79 -12.00 1.79 -4.31
N ILE A 80 -12.60 1.55 -5.49
CA ILE A 80 -12.19 0.47 -6.39
C ILE A 80 -10.77 0.73 -6.91
N MET A 81 -10.49 1.94 -7.39
CA MET A 81 -9.22 2.29 -8.02
C MET A 81 -8.07 2.31 -6.99
N ILE A 82 -8.30 2.85 -5.80
CA ILE A 82 -7.34 2.78 -4.70
C ILE A 82 -7.09 1.33 -4.30
N SER A 83 -8.14 0.52 -4.17
CA SER A 83 -8.01 -0.91 -3.82
C SER A 83 -7.18 -1.69 -4.86
N ARG A 84 -7.39 -1.41 -6.16
CA ARG A 84 -6.55 -1.95 -7.25
C ARG A 84 -5.10 -1.52 -7.09
N LYS A 85 -4.87 -0.22 -6.87
CA LYS A 85 -3.53 0.33 -6.72
C LYS A 85 -2.77 -0.29 -5.57
N PHE A 86 -3.43 -0.50 -4.43
CA PHE A 86 -2.84 -1.20 -3.29
C PHE A 86 -2.46 -2.63 -3.63
N ARG A 87 -3.31 -3.39 -4.33
CA ARG A 87 -2.98 -4.76 -4.76
C ARG A 87 -1.76 -4.82 -5.67
N GLU A 88 -1.67 -3.92 -6.64
CA GLU A 88 -0.53 -3.84 -7.56
C GLU A 88 0.76 -3.49 -6.81
N THR A 89 0.68 -2.52 -5.92
CA THR A 89 1.83 -1.92 -5.25
C THR A 89 2.37 -2.84 -4.14
N LEU A 90 1.48 -3.54 -3.45
CA LEU A 90 1.84 -4.46 -2.37
C LEU A 90 2.18 -5.87 -2.86
N TYR A 91 1.94 -6.19 -4.14
CA TYR A 91 2.15 -7.54 -4.66
C TYR A 91 3.57 -8.08 -4.44
N ASP A 92 4.58 -7.25 -4.69
CA ASP A 92 5.99 -7.65 -4.54
C ASP A 92 6.47 -7.58 -3.07
N THR A 93 5.60 -7.17 -2.14
CA THR A 93 5.93 -7.07 -0.72
C THR A 93 5.81 -8.43 -0.06
N THR A 94 6.91 -8.92 0.50
CA THR A 94 6.92 -10.19 1.21
C THR A 94 6.63 -10.00 2.71
N PRO A 95 6.07 -11.03 3.39
CA PRO A 95 5.97 -11.04 4.85
C PRO A 95 7.32 -10.86 5.55
N LEU A 96 8.42 -11.28 4.91
CA LEU A 96 9.78 -11.10 5.41
C LEU A 96 10.15 -9.62 5.54
N PHE A 97 9.79 -8.78 4.56
CA PHE A 97 9.99 -7.33 4.65
C PHE A 97 9.27 -6.73 5.85
N ILE A 98 8.00 -7.12 6.07
CA ILE A 98 7.21 -6.64 7.21
C ILE A 98 7.80 -7.12 8.54
N HIS A 99 8.25 -8.38 8.61
CA HIS A 99 8.94 -8.92 9.77
C HIS A 99 10.25 -8.15 10.06
N ASP A 100 11.04 -7.84 9.02
CA ASP A 100 12.29 -7.13 9.18
C ASP A 100 12.09 -5.70 9.68
N LEU A 101 11.08 -4.99 9.16
CA LEU A 101 10.67 -3.69 9.69
C LEU A 101 10.33 -3.78 11.17
N LYS A 102 9.41 -4.67 11.57
CA LYS A 102 8.95 -4.79 12.96
C LYS A 102 10.07 -5.16 13.93
N LYS A 103 10.95 -6.08 13.53
CA LYS A 103 11.92 -6.71 14.45
C LYS A 103 13.28 -6.02 14.49
N TYR A 104 13.76 -5.53 13.34
CA TYR A 104 15.14 -5.05 13.21
C TYR A 104 15.23 -3.56 12.85
N HIS A 105 14.15 -2.95 12.37
CA HIS A 105 14.09 -1.54 11.99
C HIS A 105 12.83 -0.85 12.56
N PRO A 106 12.65 -0.86 13.91
CA PRO A 106 11.43 -0.37 14.54
C PRO A 106 11.15 1.11 14.26
N ASP A 107 12.18 1.93 14.05
CA ASP A 107 12.07 3.33 13.65
C ASP A 107 11.49 3.48 12.23
N LEU A 108 11.91 2.64 11.30
CA LEU A 108 11.34 2.60 9.94
C LEU A 108 9.92 2.03 9.95
N TYR A 109 9.62 1.10 10.86
CA TYR A 109 8.27 0.61 11.07
C TYR A 109 7.34 1.70 11.60
N GLU A 110 7.79 2.46 12.61
CA GLU A 110 7.05 3.61 13.15
C GLU A 110 6.81 4.66 12.06
N MET A 111 7.83 4.97 11.26
CA MET A 111 7.68 5.86 10.09
C MET A 111 6.61 5.37 9.11
N THR A 112 6.55 4.06 8.87
CA THR A 112 5.52 3.42 8.03
C THR A 112 4.12 3.53 8.66
N GLN A 113 4.00 3.41 9.98
CA GLN A 113 2.73 3.64 10.70
C GLN A 113 2.25 5.08 10.58
N ASP A 114 3.18 6.02 10.74
CA ASP A 114 2.94 7.45 10.60
C ASP A 114 2.41 7.81 9.22
N TYR A 115 3.00 7.23 8.17
CA TYR A 115 2.48 7.38 6.82
C TYR A 115 1.08 6.79 6.68
N LYS A 116 0.82 5.59 7.23
CA LYS A 116 -0.52 5.00 7.18
C LYS A 116 -1.59 5.86 7.86
N GLU A 117 -1.29 6.43 9.02
CA GLU A 117 -2.19 7.31 9.75
C GLU A 117 -2.45 8.61 8.99
N LYS A 118 -1.40 9.26 8.49
CA LYS A 118 -1.51 10.55 7.80
C LYS A 118 -2.17 10.43 6.43
N LEU A 119 -1.85 9.35 5.71
CA LEU A 119 -2.26 9.13 4.33
C LEU A 119 -3.58 8.38 4.27
N PHE A 120 -3.55 7.11 4.67
CA PHE A 120 -4.61 6.18 4.30
C PHE A 120 -5.83 6.37 5.18
N ASN A 121 -5.63 6.59 6.49
CA ASN A 121 -6.74 6.83 7.41
C ASN A 121 -7.54 8.08 6.99
N LYS A 122 -6.88 9.22 6.79
CA LYS A 122 -7.55 10.46 6.40
C LYS A 122 -8.18 10.38 5.02
N THR A 123 -7.48 9.86 4.03
CA THR A 123 -8.01 9.77 2.67
C THR A 123 -9.22 8.85 2.59
N LEU A 124 -9.15 7.66 3.20
CA LEU A 124 -10.28 6.73 3.18
C LEU A 124 -11.48 7.27 3.97
N GLN A 125 -11.27 7.91 5.13
CA GLN A 125 -12.35 8.58 5.85
C GLN A 125 -13.03 9.65 4.99
N ASN A 126 -12.25 10.49 4.29
CA ASN A 126 -12.79 11.52 3.40
C ASN A 126 -13.63 10.91 2.26
N ILE A 127 -13.15 9.83 1.62
CA ILE A 127 -13.89 9.13 0.56
C ILE A 127 -15.21 8.56 1.10
N LEU A 128 -15.19 7.97 2.30
CA LEU A 128 -16.40 7.44 2.95
C LEU A 128 -17.39 8.55 3.28
N SER A 129 -16.93 9.67 3.82
CA SER A 129 -17.78 10.83 4.11
C SER A 129 -18.38 11.44 2.83
N THR A 130 -17.59 11.58 1.76
CA THR A 130 -18.11 11.98 0.44
C THR A 130 -19.16 11.00 -0.07
N GLY A 131 -18.89 9.69 0.02
CA GLY A 131 -19.82 8.66 -0.41
C GLY A 131 -21.13 8.63 0.38
N LYS A 132 -21.15 9.08 1.63
CA LYS A 132 -22.39 9.28 2.40
C LYS A 132 -23.20 10.46 1.86
N VAL A 133 -22.54 11.55 1.46
CA VAL A 133 -23.19 12.72 0.84
C VAL A 133 -23.74 12.35 -0.54
N GLU A 134 -23.00 11.57 -1.33
CA GLU A 134 -23.42 11.02 -2.63
C GLU A 134 -24.57 10.01 -2.51
N GLY A 135 -24.81 9.47 -1.31
CA GLY A 135 -25.83 8.44 -1.07
C GLY A 135 -25.39 7.01 -1.41
N TYR A 136 -24.10 6.78 -1.69
CA TYR A 136 -23.55 5.47 -2.01
C TYR A 136 -23.05 4.69 -0.79
N ILE A 137 -22.69 5.38 0.30
CA ILE A 137 -22.25 4.77 1.56
C ILE A 137 -23.37 4.88 2.59
N ARG A 138 -23.59 3.82 3.37
CA ARG A 138 -24.66 3.80 4.38
C ARG A 138 -24.38 4.80 5.49
N LYS A 139 -25.40 5.54 5.92
CA LYS A 139 -25.26 6.70 6.82
C LYS A 139 -24.80 6.30 8.23
N GLU A 140 -25.19 5.13 8.68
CA GLU A 140 -24.91 4.59 10.02
C GLU A 140 -23.49 4.05 10.19
N ILE A 141 -22.73 3.93 9.11
CA ILE A 141 -21.32 3.51 9.17
C ILE A 141 -20.52 4.54 9.95
N ASN A 142 -19.72 4.11 10.93
CA ASN A 142 -18.70 4.96 11.53
C ASN A 142 -17.43 4.90 10.65
N GLU A 143 -17.07 6.03 10.04
CA GLU A 143 -15.95 6.12 9.09
C GLU A 143 -14.62 5.78 9.74
N GLU A 144 -14.38 6.20 10.98
CA GLU A 144 -13.14 5.92 11.70
C GLU A 144 -12.98 4.41 11.93
N ILE A 145 -14.02 3.76 12.46
CA ILE A 145 -14.00 2.32 12.75
C ILE A 145 -13.82 1.51 11.47
N ILE A 146 -14.61 1.81 10.44
CA ILE A 146 -14.55 1.08 9.16
C ILE A 146 -13.20 1.26 8.46
N THR A 147 -12.61 2.45 8.55
CA THR A 147 -11.28 2.72 8.01
C THR A 147 -10.22 1.88 8.71
N ARG A 148 -10.21 1.87 10.05
CA ARG A 148 -9.27 1.04 10.84
C ARG A 148 -9.44 -0.44 10.52
N LEU A 149 -10.68 -0.93 10.46
CA LEU A 149 -10.97 -2.33 10.08
C LEU A 149 -10.45 -2.66 8.67
N ARG A 150 -10.58 -1.74 7.70
CA ARG A 150 -10.06 -1.98 6.35
C ARG A 150 -8.54 -2.08 6.33
N ILE A 151 -7.85 -1.24 7.10
CA ILE A 151 -6.38 -1.34 7.24
C ILE A 151 -5.99 -2.69 7.80
N GLU A 152 -6.62 -3.13 8.89
CA GLU A 152 -6.35 -4.43 9.49
C GLU A 152 -6.62 -5.58 8.52
N MET A 153 -7.69 -5.50 7.71
CA MET A 153 -7.94 -6.48 6.64
C MET A 153 -6.80 -6.52 5.61
N ILE A 154 -6.23 -5.38 5.24
CA ILE A 154 -5.08 -5.32 4.32
C ILE A 154 -3.86 -5.97 4.98
N GLU A 155 -3.52 -5.57 6.21
CA GLU A 155 -2.34 -6.06 6.93
C GLU A 155 -2.42 -7.54 7.26
N SER A 156 -3.62 -8.04 7.57
CA SER A 156 -3.85 -9.45 7.87
C SER A 156 -3.41 -10.36 6.72
N GLY A 157 -3.45 -9.90 5.47
CA GLY A 157 -2.99 -10.65 4.30
C GLY A 157 -1.50 -11.00 4.32
N PHE A 158 -0.69 -10.32 5.14
CA PHE A 158 0.71 -10.66 5.36
C PHE A 158 0.94 -11.60 6.54
N ASN A 159 -0.07 -11.83 7.39
CA ASN A 159 0.04 -12.69 8.55
C ASN A 159 0.12 -14.16 8.14
N GLN A 160 1.30 -14.76 8.31
CA GLN A 160 1.57 -16.14 7.90
C GLN A 160 0.93 -17.19 8.80
N ASP A 161 0.48 -16.84 10.00
CA ASP A 161 -0.27 -17.75 10.88
C ASP A 161 -1.72 -17.91 10.42
N ILE A 162 -2.26 -16.90 9.73
CA ILE A 162 -3.63 -16.89 9.19
C ILE A 162 -3.64 -17.28 7.71
N PHE A 163 -2.76 -16.69 6.91
CA PHE A 163 -2.65 -16.88 5.47
C PHE A 163 -1.24 -17.30 5.04
N PRO A 164 -0.88 -18.59 5.20
CA PRO A 164 0.40 -19.11 4.74
C PRO A 164 0.57 -18.96 3.22
N LEU A 165 1.69 -18.40 2.76
CA LEU A 165 2.01 -18.19 1.33
C LEU A 165 1.96 -19.46 0.48
N LYS A 166 2.13 -20.65 1.08
CA LYS A 166 2.04 -21.93 0.38
C LYS A 166 0.61 -22.28 -0.07
N ARG A 167 -0.40 -21.60 0.47
CA ARG A 167 -1.81 -21.90 0.26
C ARG A 167 -2.63 -20.71 -0.25
N PHE A 168 -2.22 -19.49 0.08
CA PHE A 168 -3.01 -18.30 -0.24
C PHE A 168 -2.17 -17.27 -1.00
N ASP A 169 -2.76 -16.72 -2.07
CA ASP A 169 -2.20 -15.58 -2.79
C ASP A 169 -2.66 -14.26 -2.17
N PHE A 170 -1.74 -13.31 -2.03
CA PHE A 170 -2.05 -12.01 -1.43
C PHE A 170 -3.11 -11.23 -2.22
N ARG A 171 -3.09 -11.28 -3.56
CA ARG A 171 -4.09 -10.55 -4.37
C ARG A 171 -5.47 -11.16 -4.18
N GLU A 172 -5.57 -12.47 -4.09
CA GLU A 172 -6.83 -13.17 -3.81
C GLU A 172 -7.41 -12.75 -2.45
N ILE A 173 -6.59 -12.76 -1.39
CA ILE A 173 -7.00 -12.29 -0.05
C ILE A 173 -7.50 -10.84 -0.12
N GLN A 174 -6.80 -9.97 -0.86
CA GLN A 174 -7.20 -8.58 -1.01
C GLN A 174 -8.46 -8.39 -1.85
N ASN A 175 -8.69 -9.22 -2.88
CA ASN A 175 -9.91 -9.19 -3.67
C ASN A 175 -11.12 -9.60 -2.82
N VAL A 176 -11.02 -10.72 -2.08
CA VAL A 176 -12.10 -11.22 -1.22
C VAL A 176 -12.39 -10.24 -0.08
N SER A 177 -11.35 -9.75 0.61
CA SER A 177 -11.55 -8.81 1.71
C SER A 177 -12.10 -7.45 1.25
N PHE A 178 -11.74 -7.00 0.04
CA PHE A 178 -12.30 -5.77 -0.52
C PHE A 178 -13.76 -5.92 -0.93
N ASP A 179 -14.13 -7.04 -1.56
CA ASP A 179 -15.53 -7.33 -1.92
C ASP A 179 -16.41 -7.41 -0.65
N LEU A 180 -15.93 -8.10 0.40
CA LEU A 180 -16.58 -8.13 1.70
C LEU A 180 -16.74 -6.72 2.30
N PHE A 181 -15.67 -5.92 2.28
CA PHE A 181 -15.68 -4.55 2.78
C PHE A 181 -16.70 -3.69 2.06
N ILE A 182 -16.65 -3.63 0.72
CA ILE A 182 -17.47 -2.70 -0.06
C ILE A 182 -18.95 -3.09 0.01
N ARG A 183 -19.30 -4.37 -0.18
CA ARG A 183 -20.67 -4.86 -0.02
C ARG A 183 -21.18 -4.66 1.41
N GLY A 184 -20.27 -4.68 2.37
CA GLY A 184 -20.53 -4.46 3.78
C GLY A 184 -20.81 -3.02 4.17
N ILE A 185 -20.56 -2.00 3.33
CA ILE A 185 -20.69 -0.57 3.70
C ILE A 185 -21.53 0.28 2.74
N VAL A 186 -21.83 -0.22 1.54
CA VAL A 186 -22.57 0.55 0.52
C VAL A 186 -24.09 0.43 0.68
N THR A 187 -24.82 1.43 0.17
CA THR A 187 -26.27 1.40 -0.01
C THR A 187 -26.64 0.50 -1.20
N LYS A 188 -27.94 0.35 -1.50
CA LYS A 188 -28.39 -0.37 -2.70
C LYS A 188 -27.88 0.32 -3.97
N GLU A 189 -27.94 1.65 -3.99
CA GLU A 189 -27.47 2.50 -5.08
C GLU A 189 -25.95 2.39 -5.24
N GLY A 190 -25.21 2.44 -4.11
CA GLY A 190 -23.76 2.23 -4.12
C GLY A 190 -23.36 0.83 -4.59
N LEU A 191 -24.13 -0.20 -4.24
CA LEU A 191 -23.91 -1.57 -4.72
C LEU A 191 -24.12 -1.68 -6.24
N LEU A 192 -25.17 -1.06 -6.77
CA LEU A 192 -25.42 -1.00 -8.22
C LEU A 192 -24.28 -0.29 -8.95
N MET A 193 -23.78 0.82 -8.39
CA MET A 193 -22.61 1.52 -8.93
C MET A 193 -21.37 0.61 -8.93
N TYR A 194 -21.09 -0.05 -7.81
CA TYR A 194 -19.98 -0.99 -7.67
C TYR A 194 -20.03 -2.10 -8.72
N ASP A 195 -21.16 -2.82 -8.80
CA ASP A 195 -21.32 -3.92 -9.75
C ASP A 195 -21.23 -3.44 -11.22
N THR A 196 -21.67 -2.21 -11.50
CA THR A 196 -21.56 -1.59 -12.84
C THR A 196 -20.11 -1.32 -13.21
N ILE A 197 -19.33 -0.72 -12.31
CA ILE A 197 -17.91 -0.42 -12.55
C ILE A 197 -17.11 -1.73 -12.70
N ILE A 198 -17.32 -2.69 -11.81
CA ILE A 198 -16.61 -3.98 -11.86
C ILE A 198 -16.91 -4.74 -13.16
N LYS A 199 -18.15 -4.69 -13.67
CA LYS A 199 -18.50 -5.29 -14.97
C LYS A 199 -17.77 -4.63 -16.14
N LYS A 200 -17.55 -3.32 -16.12
CA LYS A 200 -16.81 -2.59 -17.18
C LYS A 200 -15.30 -2.88 -17.15
N MET A 201 -14.78 -3.30 -16.00
CA MET A 201 -13.36 -3.60 -15.80
C MET A 201 -12.98 -5.06 -16.12
N LYS A 202 -13.97 -5.93 -16.37
CA LYS A 202 -13.77 -7.30 -16.87
C LYS A 202 -13.77 -7.33 -18.39
#